data_AF-A0A7W2ALE5-F1
#
_entry.id   AF-A0A7W2ALE5-F1
#
_cell.length_a   1.000
_cell.length_b   1.000
_cell.length_c   1.000
_cell.angle_alpha   90.00
_cell.angle_beta   90.00
_cell.angle_gamma   90.00
#
_symmetry.space_group_name_H-M   'P 1'
#
loop_
_entity.id
_entity.type
_entity.pdbx_description
1 polymer ?
#
loop_
_entity_poly.entity_id
_entity_poly.type
_entity_poly.pdbx_seq_one_letter_code
_entity_poly.pdbx_strand_id
1 'polypeptide(L)' 'MMRKWLIEKRERQNLTQEKVAKRSGIQRSYYSMIESGKRSPSPFVAMKIATVLSFDWTIFFNQQSNKVTHGEVIK' A
#
# COMPACT_ATOMS: atom_id res chain seq x y z
N MET A 1 10.16 0.80 3.96
CA MET A 1 9.52 0.77 5.29
C MET A 1 8.23 -0.03 5.20
N MET A 2 7.92 -0.85 6.20
CA MET A 2 6.73 -1.71 6.20
C MET A 2 5.44 -0.87 6.30
N ARG A 3 4.43 -1.19 5.49
CA ARG A 3 3.11 -0.53 5.48
C ARG A 3 2.24 -1.09 6.62
N LYS A 4 2.55 -0.70 7.86
CA LYS A 4 1.82 -1.14 9.07
C LYS A 4 0.30 -0.93 8.96
N TRP A 5 -0.12 0.21 8.40
CA TRP A 5 -1.55 0.52 8.18
C TRP A 5 -2.28 -0.53 7.34
N LEU A 6 -1.60 -1.15 6.36
CA LEU A 6 -2.19 -2.16 5.48
C LEU A 6 -2.34 -3.50 6.22
N ILE A 7 -1.31 -3.86 7.00
CA ILE A 7 -1.31 -5.05 7.87
C ILE A 7 -2.45 -4.97 8.88
N GLU A 8 -2.57 -3.84 9.58
CA GLU A 8 -3.63 -3.63 10.57
C GLU A 8 -5.03 -3.70 9.96
N LYS A 9 -5.24 -3.11 8.76
CA LYS A 9 -6.53 -3.22 8.06
C LYS A 9 -6.87 -4.67 7.73
N ARG A 10 -5.89 -5.45 7.26
CA ARG A 10 -6.06 -6.88 6.98
C ARG A 10 -6.41 -7.67 8.25
N GLU A 11 -5.70 -7.42 9.34
CA GLU A 11 -5.85 -8.15 10.61
C GLU A 11 -7.15 -7.82 11.32
N ARG A 12 -7.62 -6.57 11.27
CA ARG A 12 -8.96 -6.19 11.75
C ARG A 12 -10.10 -6.94 11.06
N GLN A 13 -9.86 -7.44 9.84
CA GLN A 13 -10.81 -8.28 9.11
C GLN A 13 -10.55 -9.79 9.26
N ASN A 14 -9.59 -10.20 10.10
CA ASN A 14 -9.18 -11.59 10.29
C ASN A 14 -8.78 -12.30 8.97
N LEU A 15 -8.19 -11.56 8.03
CA LEU A 15 -7.74 -12.09 6.75
C LEU A 15 -6.26 -12.43 6.78
N THR A 16 -5.88 -13.55 6.17
CA THR A 16 -4.48 -13.88 5.90
C THR A 16 -4.02 -13.16 4.63
N GLN A 17 -2.71 -13.02 4.44
CA GLN A 17 -2.14 -12.50 3.18
C GLN A 17 -2.64 -13.29 1.96
N GLU A 18 -2.78 -14.61 2.10
CA GLU A 18 -3.33 -15.50 1.06
C GLU A 18 -4.77 -15.13 0.70
N LYS A 19 -5.63 -14.91 1.70
CA LYS A 19 -7.04 -14.55 1.47
C LYS A 19 -7.17 -13.21 0.75
N VAL A 20 -6.38 -12.20 1.14
CA VAL A 20 -6.41 -10.88 0.48
C VAL A 20 -5.89 -10.98 -0.95
N ALA A 21 -4.78 -11.70 -1.17
CA ALA A 21 -4.19 -11.88 -2.48
C ALA A 21 -5.16 -12.59 -3.44
N LYS A 22 -5.77 -13.70 -2.99
CA LYS A 22 -6.78 -14.44 -3.76
C LYS A 22 -7.98 -13.56 -4.12
N ARG A 23 -8.55 -12.82 -3.16
CA ARG A 23 -9.68 -11.91 -3.41
C ARG A 23 -9.32 -10.73 -4.31
N SER A 24 -8.07 -10.29 -4.27
CA SER A 24 -7.56 -9.20 -5.13
C SER A 24 -7.07 -9.69 -6.49
N GLY A 25 -7.10 -11.00 -6.76
CA GLY A 25 -6.61 -11.59 -8.00
C GLY A 25 -5.11 -11.39 -8.23
N ILE A 26 -4.30 -11.46 -7.17
CA ILE A 26 -2.84 -11.33 -7.23
C ILE A 26 -2.14 -12.49 -6.50
N GLN A 27 -0.84 -12.66 -6.76
CA GLN A 27 -0.04 -13.63 -6.03
C GLN A 27 0.19 -13.20 -4.57
N ARG A 28 0.20 -14.16 -3.64
CA ARG A 28 0.49 -13.91 -2.23
C ARG A 28 1.85 -13.23 -2.00
N SER A 29 2.88 -13.69 -2.72
CA SER A 29 4.22 -13.10 -2.66
C SER A 29 4.22 -11.62 -3.03
N TYR A 30 3.43 -11.25 -4.04
CA TYR A 30 3.25 -9.85 -4.45
C TYR A 30 2.54 -9.03 -3.37
N TYR A 31 1.47 -9.55 -2.77
CA TYR A 31 0.81 -8.89 -1.64
C TYR A 31 1.76 -8.69 -0.43
N SER A 32 2.58 -9.69 -0.10
CA SER A 32 3.61 -9.59 0.95
C SER A 32 4.67 -8.52 0.63
N MET A 33 5.08 -8.40 -0.63
CA MET A 33 5.97 -7.31 -1.09
C MET A 33 5.32 -5.93 -0.96
N ILE A 34 4.00 -5.84 -1.10
CA ILE A 34 3.25 -4.59 -0.87
C ILE A 34 3.20 -4.27 0.64
N GLU A 35 2.88 -5.23 1.52
CA GLU A 35 2.88 -4.99 2.97
C GLU A 35 4.28 -4.61 3.49
N SER A 36 5.34 -5.23 2.98
CA SER A 36 6.72 -4.91 3.38
C SER A 36 7.26 -3.59 2.81
N GLY A 37 6.52 -2.93 1.91
CA GLY A 37 6.99 -1.70 1.26
C GLY A 37 7.97 -1.91 0.11
N LYS A 38 8.31 -3.16 -0.23
CA LYS A 38 9.26 -3.50 -1.30
C LYS A 38 8.70 -3.23 -2.70
N ARG A 39 7.38 -3.25 -2.86
CA ARG A 39 6.69 -2.94 -4.11
C ARG A 39 5.53 -1.99 -3.85
N SER A 40 5.27 -1.11 -4.80
CA SER A 40 4.01 -0.34 -4.86
C SER A 40 3.06 -1.05 -5.84
N PRO A 41 1.78 -1.20 -5.49
CA PRO A 41 0.79 -1.75 -6.41
C PRO A 41 0.55 -0.78 -7.58
N SER A 42 0.15 -1.30 -8.74
CA SER A 42 -0.44 -0.45 -9.77
C SER A 42 -1.79 0.11 -9.29
N PRO A 43 -2.31 1.21 -9.86
CA PRO A 43 -3.63 1.75 -9.49
C PRO A 43 -4.73 0.69 -9.53
N PHE A 44 -4.71 -0.18 -10.55
CA PHE A 44 -5.67 -1.28 -10.66
C PHE A 44 -5.58 -2.29 -9.51
N VAL A 45 -4.36 -2.69 -9.13
CA VAL A 45 -4.16 -3.59 -7.98
C VAL A 45 -4.52 -2.89 -6.67
N ALA A 46 -4.17 -1.62 -6.53
CA ALA A 46 -4.50 -0.81 -5.36
C ALA A 46 -6.01 -0.76 -5.13
N MET A 47 -6.80 -0.49 -6.18
CA MET A 47 -8.27 -0.50 -6.12
C MET A 47 -8.82 -1.86 -5.69
N LYS A 48 -8.28 -2.97 -6.20
CA LYS A 48 -8.72 -4.31 -5.80
C LYS A 48 -8.45 -4.60 -4.33
N ILE A 49 -7.23 -4.32 -3.85
CA ILE A 49 -6.87 -4.52 -2.45
C ILE A 49 -7.73 -3.63 -1.54
N ALA A 50 -7.92 -2.38 -1.94
CA ALA A 50 -8.74 -1.40 -1.24
C ALA A 50 -10.21 -1.82 -1.15
N THR A 51 -10.75 -2.42 -2.21
CA THR A 51 -12.11 -3.00 -2.22
C THR A 51 -12.22 -4.15 -1.22
N VAL A 52 -11.22 -5.06 -1.19
CA VAL A 52 -11.21 -6.22 -0.28
C VAL A 52 -11.11 -5.80 1.18
N LEU A 53 -10.35 -4.76 1.49
CA LEU A 53 -10.05 -4.31 2.85
C LEU A 53 -10.80 -3.03 3.26
N SER A 54 -11.76 -2.59 2.44
CA SER A 54 -12.65 -1.45 2.68
C SER A 54 -11.90 -0.16 3.07
N PHE A 55 -11.05 0.35 2.18
CA PHE A 55 -10.37 1.63 2.34
C PHE A 55 -10.20 2.38 1.02
N ASP A 56 -9.76 3.64 1.06
CA ASP A 56 -9.46 4.42 -0.14
C ASP A 56 -8.09 4.04 -0.71
N TRP A 57 -8.06 3.54 -1.94
CA TRP A 57 -6.86 3.09 -2.63
C TRP A 57 -5.81 4.20 -2.85
N THR A 58 -6.21 5.47 -2.85
CA THR A 58 -5.30 6.61 -3.06
C THR A 58 -4.25 6.73 -1.96
N ILE A 59 -4.49 6.16 -0.76
CA ILE A 59 -3.51 6.12 0.33
C ILE A 59 -2.20 5.43 -0.05
N PHE A 60 -2.21 4.55 -1.06
CA PHE A 60 -0.97 3.96 -1.59
C PHE A 60 -0.05 4.98 -2.28
N PHE A 61 -0.62 6.10 -2.73
CA PHE A 61 0.03 7.14 -3.53
C PHE A 61 0.12 8.47 -2.80
N ASN A 62 -0.46 8.57 -1.61
CA ASN A 62 -0.37 9.76 -0.78
C ASN A 62 1.04 9.87 -0.20
N GLN A 63 1.98 10.32 -1.03
CA GLN A 63 3.31 10.70 -0.59
C GLN A 63 3.18 12.04 0.13
N GLN A 64 3.58 12.07 1.41
CA GLN A 64 4.03 13.32 2.00
C GLN A 64 5.10 13.88 1.07
N SER A 65 4.78 15.00 0.42
CA SER A 65 5.71 15.78 -0.40
C SER A 65 7.07 15.83 0.31
N ASN A 66 8.12 15.42 -0.39
CA ASN A 66 9.49 15.65 0.04
C ASN A 66 9.60 17.08 0.55
N LYS A 67 10.18 17.26 1.75
CA LYS A 67 10.60 18.58 2.25
C LYS A 67 11.25 19.30 1.08
N VAL A 68 10.74 20.48 0.75
CA VAL A 68 11.40 21.40 -0.16
C VAL A 68 12.82 21.63 0.34
N THR A 69 13.80 20.95 -0.23
CA THR A 69 15.18 21.43 -0.21
C THR A 69 15.24 22.53 -1.26
N HIS A 70 14.66 23.69 -0.93
CA HIS A 70 15.11 24.92 -1.56
C HIS A 70 16.54 25.09 -1.06
N GLY A 71 17.50 24.73 -1.91
CA GLY A 71 18.85 25.21 -1.75
C GLY A 71 18.77 26.72 -1.76
N GLU A 72 19.07 27.35 -0.63
CA GLU A 72 19.42 28.75 -0.59
C GLU A 72 20.71 28.90 -1.39
N VAL A 73 20.53 29.17 -2.69
CA VAL A 73 21.50 29.90 -3.49
C VAL A 73 20.77 31.15 -3.94
N ILE A 74 21.48 32.28 -3.95
CA ILE A 74 21.07 33.68 -4.16
C ILE A 74 20.99 34.40 -2.80
N LYS A 75 21.88 35.32 -2.44
CA LYS A 75 22.94 36.05 -3.15
C LYS A 75 23.89 36.65 -2.11
#